data_AF-A0A7X5N4A8-F1
#
_entry.id   AF-A0A7X5N4A8-F1
#
_cell.length_a   1.000
_cell.length_b   1.000
_cell.length_c   1.000
_cell.angle_alpha   90.00
_cell.angle_beta   90.00
_cell.angle_gamma   90.00
#
_symmetry.space_group_name_H-M   'P 1'
#
loop_
_entity.id
_entity.type
_entity.pdbx_description
1 polymer ?
#
loop_
_entity_poly.entity_id
_entity_poly.type
_entity_poly.pdbx_seq_one_letter_code
_entity_poly.pdbx_strand_id
1 'polypeptide(L)'
;ATVAEVTEQRWIACAVEDRIAFGLQPGAELDLESTLCNHVRSSHDAVIISDVTQNPTYCDHPAPGLYGWKSYLSVPVFRPNGTFFGTLC
;
A
#
# COMPACT_ATOMS: atom_id res chain seq x y z
N ALA A 1 -3.01 -4.08 8.61
CA ALA A 1 -2.04 -2.98 8.53
C ALA A 1 -0.67 -3.57 8.33
N THR A 2 0.15 -2.93 7.50
CA THR A 2 1.44 -3.42 7.06
C THR A 2 2.38 -2.25 6.90
N VAL A 3 3.59 -2.37 7.45
CA VAL A 3 4.72 -1.54 7.03
C VAL A 3 5.42 -2.30 5.92
N ALA A 4 5.51 -1.70 4.74
CA ALA A 4 6.19 -2.29 3.59
C ALA A 4 7.41 -1.46 3.20
N GLU A 5 8.51 -2.13 2.83
CA GLU A 5 9.56 -1.50 2.04
C GLU A 5 9.10 -1.46 0.59
N VAL A 6 9.16 -0.28 -0.03
CA VAL A 6 8.71 -0.09 -1.41
C VAL A 6 9.82 0.61 -2.17
N THR A 7 10.35 -0.08 -3.18
CA THR A 7 11.38 0.46 -4.07
C THR A 7 10.85 0.51 -5.51
N GLU A 8 11.68 0.93 -6.46
CA GLU A 8 11.33 0.85 -7.89
C GLU A 8 11.13 -0.58 -8.39
N GLN A 9 11.59 -1.59 -7.64
CA GLN A 9 11.62 -2.98 -8.09
C GLN A 9 10.78 -3.93 -7.24
N ARG A 10 10.49 -3.57 -5.99
CA ARG A 10 9.87 -4.51 -5.05
C ARG A 10 8.93 -3.83 -4.06
N TRP A 11 7.95 -4.61 -3.64
CA TRP A 11 7.12 -4.36 -2.48
C TRP A 11 7.28 -5.54 -1.53
N ILE A 12 7.82 -5.31 -0.32
CA ILE A 12 8.04 -6.37 0.69
C ILE A 12 7.39 -5.94 1.99
N ALA A 13 6.55 -6.81 2.57
CA ALA A 13 5.99 -6.62 3.89
C ALA A 13 7.08 -6.77 4.97
N CYS A 14 7.38 -5.72 5.73
CA CYS A 14 8.36 -5.77 6.82
C CYS A 14 7.71 -6.14 8.16
N ALA A 15 6.52 -5.61 8.43
CA ALA A 15 5.74 -5.91 9.61
C ALA A 15 4.25 -5.92 9.25
N VAL A 16 3.50 -6.89 9.77
CA VAL A 16 2.09 -7.10 9.44
C VAL A 16 1.27 -7.28 10.71
N GLU A 17 0.16 -6.55 10.79
CA GLU A 17 -0.94 -6.70 11.73
C GLU A 17 -2.19 -7.04 10.91
N ASP A 18 -2.46 -8.33 10.73
CA ASP A 18 -3.55 -8.81 9.88
C ASP A 18 -4.79 -9.19 10.71
N ARG A 19 -5.66 -8.18 10.93
CA ARG A 19 -6.93 -8.37 11.64
C ARG A 19 -8.08 -8.80 10.73
N ILE A 20 -7.86 -8.78 9.42
CA ILE A 20 -8.89 -9.11 8.43
C ILE A 20 -8.69 -10.50 7.81
N ALA A 21 -7.69 -11.25 8.31
CA ALA A 21 -7.30 -12.57 7.81
C ALA A 21 -7.02 -12.59 6.30
N PHE A 22 -6.37 -11.53 5.80
CA PHE A 22 -5.90 -11.45 4.43
C PHE A 22 -4.80 -12.48 4.13
N GLY A 23 -4.08 -12.96 5.15
CA GLY A 23 -3.07 -14.01 5.04
C GLY A 23 -1.66 -13.49 4.72
N LEU A 24 -1.47 -12.18 4.68
CA LEU A 24 -0.15 -11.57 4.47
C LEU A 24 0.75 -11.79 5.69
N GLN A 25 2.01 -12.11 5.44
CA GLN A 25 3.01 -12.36 6.49
C GLN A 25 4.22 -11.43 6.29
N PRO A 26 5.00 -11.14 7.35
CA PRO A 26 6.29 -10.50 7.19
C PRO A 26 7.18 -11.29 6.21
N GLY A 27 7.87 -10.59 5.32
CA GLY A 27 8.67 -11.14 4.24
C GLY A 27 7.89 -11.46 2.96
N ALA A 28 6.56 -11.38 2.97
CA ALA A 28 5.76 -11.59 1.76
C ALA A 28 5.93 -10.44 0.76
N GLU A 29 5.85 -10.79 -0.53
CA GLU A 29 5.91 -9.84 -1.64
C GLU A 29 4.57 -9.71 -2.33
N LEU A 30 4.30 -8.51 -2.84
CA LEU A 30 3.19 -8.22 -3.75
C LEU A 30 3.77 -7.68 -5.05
N ASP A 31 3.06 -7.90 -6.16
CA ASP A 31 3.41 -7.27 -7.42
C ASP A 31 3.28 -5.74 -7.29
N LEU A 32 4.42 -5.04 -7.40
CA LEU A 32 4.52 -3.61 -7.18
C LEU A 32 3.50 -2.81 -8.01
N GLU A 33 3.37 -3.14 -9.30
CA GLU A 33 2.48 -2.44 -10.23
C GLU A 33 1.00 -2.63 -9.92
N SER A 34 0.67 -3.70 -9.19
CA SER A 34 -0.69 -3.95 -8.72
C SER A 34 -1.03 -3.21 -7.42
N THR A 35 -0.08 -2.53 -6.79
CA THR A 35 -0.28 -1.83 -5.51
C THR A 35 -0.42 -0.31 -5.65
N LEU A 36 -1.31 0.28 -4.84
CA LEU A 36 -1.35 1.74 -4.66
C LEU A 36 -0.12 2.29 -3.93
N CYS A 37 0.68 1.44 -3.29
CA CYS A 37 1.94 1.81 -2.67
C CYS A 37 2.98 2.30 -3.71
N ASN A 38 2.93 1.80 -4.96
CA ASN A 38 3.80 2.29 -6.03
C ASN A 38 3.48 3.76 -6.40
N HIS A 39 2.20 4.15 -6.34
CA HIS A 39 1.82 5.54 -6.50
C HIS A 39 2.40 6.40 -5.37
N VAL A 40 2.21 6.00 -4.10
CA VAL A 40 2.77 6.72 -2.94
C VAL A 40 4.30 6.83 -3.01
N ARG A 41 5.01 5.80 -3.49
CA ARG A 41 6.46 5.86 -3.72
C ARG A 41 6.86 6.95 -4.70
N SER A 42 6.11 7.12 -5.78
CA SER A 42 6.47 8.08 -6.84
C SER A 42 6.02 9.51 -6.54
N SER A 43 4.85 9.70 -5.90
CA SER A 43 4.33 11.03 -5.57
C SER A 43 4.78 11.53 -4.20
N HIS A 44 5.11 10.63 -3.27
CA HIS A 44 5.22 10.90 -1.84
C HIS A 44 3.93 11.46 -1.20
N ASP A 45 2.79 11.34 -1.88
CA ASP A 45 1.49 11.74 -1.38
C ASP A 45 0.74 10.55 -0.81
N ALA A 46 0.02 10.76 0.31
CA ALA A 46 -0.80 9.72 0.90
C ALA A 46 -2.00 9.38 0.01
N VAL A 47 -2.33 8.09 -0.08
CA VAL A 47 -3.59 7.62 -0.67
C VAL A 47 -4.58 7.35 0.46
N ILE A 48 -5.72 8.05 0.42
CA ILE A 48 -6.77 7.95 1.44
C ILE A 48 -8.10 7.68 0.73
N ILE A 49 -8.68 6.51 0.98
CA ILE A 49 -9.92 6.04 0.36
C ILE A 49 -10.86 5.58 1.46
N SER A 50 -11.94 6.31 1.69
CA SER A 50 -12.98 5.89 2.65
C SER A 50 -13.92 4.83 2.07
N ASP A 51 -14.25 4.95 0.79
CA ASP A 51 -15.01 3.96 0.02
C ASP A 51 -14.61 4.05 -1.45
N VAL A 52 -14.02 2.98 -1.99
CA VAL A 52 -13.54 2.91 -3.36
C VAL A 52 -14.66 3.10 -4.38
N THR A 53 -15.88 2.64 -4.06
CA THR A 53 -17.03 2.73 -4.98
C THR A 53 -17.49 4.16 -5.22
N GLN A 54 -17.12 5.08 -4.32
CA GLN A 54 -17.44 6.51 -4.39
C GLN A 54 -16.20 7.37 -4.69
N ASN A 55 -15.03 6.76 -4.86
CA ASN A 55 -13.78 7.48 -5.10
C ASN A 55 -13.54 7.66 -6.61
N PRO A 56 -13.62 8.89 -7.17
CA PRO A 56 -13.53 9.11 -8.61
C PRO A 56 -12.15 8.79 -9.20
N THR A 57 -11.11 8.72 -8.37
CA THR A 57 -9.74 8.41 -8.82
C THR A 57 -9.45 6.92 -8.83
N TYR A 58 -10.03 6.18 -7.87
CA TYR A 58 -9.66 4.79 -7.62
C TYR A 58 -10.81 3.78 -7.82
N CYS A 59 -12.01 4.23 -8.21
CA CYS A 59 -13.17 3.35 -8.42
C CYS A 59 -12.92 2.23 -9.43
N ASP A 60 -12.13 2.52 -10.47
CA ASP A 60 -11.77 1.56 -11.52
C ASP A 60 -10.36 0.97 -11.35
N HIS A 61 -9.69 1.23 -10.21
CA HIS A 61 -8.37 0.69 -9.95
C HIS A 61 -8.45 -0.81 -9.64
N PRO A 62 -7.54 -1.66 -10.16
CA PRO A 62 -7.62 -3.12 -9.96
C PRO A 62 -7.33 -3.56 -8.52
N ALA A 63 -6.45 -2.85 -7.80
CA ALA A 63 -6.02 -3.22 -6.43
C ALA A 63 -7.16 -3.51 -5.44
N PRO A 64 -8.21 -2.66 -5.29
CA PRO A 64 -9.33 -2.94 -4.39
C PRO A 64 -10.02 -4.28 -4.65
N GLY A 65 -10.26 -4.61 -5.93
CA GLY A 65 -10.87 -5.88 -6.33
C GLY A 65 -9.93 -7.07 -6.13
N LEU A 66 -8.64 -6.89 -6.45
CA LEU A 66 -7.61 -7.92 -6.30
C LEU A 66 -7.38 -8.31 -4.84
N TYR A 67 -7.38 -7.33 -3.94
CA TYR A 67 -7.03 -7.53 -2.53
C TYR A 67 -8.23 -7.50 -1.57
N GLY A 68 -9.45 -7.29 -2.09
CA GLY A 68 -10.70 -7.50 -1.34
C GLY A 68 -11.02 -6.45 -0.28
N TRP A 69 -10.67 -5.18 -0.51
CA TRP A 69 -10.98 -4.07 0.41
C TRP A 69 -11.82 -2.97 -0.26
N LYS A 70 -12.53 -2.18 0.57
CA LYS A 70 -13.33 -1.01 0.14
C LYS A 70 -12.76 0.31 0.60
N SER A 71 -12.22 0.34 1.81
CA SER A 71 -11.46 1.46 2.34
C SER A 71 -9.98 1.13 2.35
N TYR A 72 -9.14 2.14 2.21
CA TYR A 72 -7.69 1.98 2.15
C TYR A 72 -6.99 3.27 2.59
N LEU A 73 -5.91 3.09 3.34
CA LEU A 73 -4.99 4.17 3.70
C LEU A 73 -3.60 3.70 3.30
N SER A 74 -2.80 4.54 2.66
CA SER A 74 -1.39 4.29 2.45
C SER A 74 -0.63 5.59 2.59
N VAL A 75 0.21 5.68 3.62
CA VAL A 75 1.00 6.88 3.91
C VAL A 75 2.49 6.61 3.65
N PRO A 76 3.24 7.59 3.14
CA PRO A 76 4.67 7.43 2.93
C PRO A 76 5.41 7.33 4.27
N VAL A 77 6.40 6.43 4.33
CA VAL A 77 7.31 6.25 5.46
C VAL A 77 8.71 6.66 5.02
N PHE A 78 9.33 7.56 5.77
CA PHE A 78 10.66 8.06 5.51
C PHE A 78 11.64 7.61 6.59
N ARG A 79 12.89 7.36 6.21
CA ARG A 79 13.99 7.14 7.15
C ARG A 79 14.36 8.45 7.84
N PRO A 80 15.09 8.42 8.97
CA PRO A 80 15.54 9.63 9.67
C PRO A 80 16.38 10.59 8.80
N ASN A 81 17.02 10.10 7.74
CA ASN A 81 17.77 10.90 6.78
C ASN A 81 16.91 11.51 5.66
N GLY A 82 15.58 11.39 5.73
CA GLY A 82 14.63 11.93 4.75
C GLY A 82 14.43 11.07 3.50
N THR A 83 15.14 9.95 3.35
CA THR A 83 14.95 9.05 2.20
C THR A 83 13.66 8.24 2.34
N PHE A 84 12.93 8.09 1.23
CA PHE A 84 11.75 7.23 1.19
C PHE A 84 12.13 5.77 1.50
N PHE A 85 11.39 5.16 2.42
CA PHE A 85 11.55 3.75 2.79
C PHE A 85 10.47 2.90 2.14
N GLY A 86 9.22 3.35 2.20
CA GLY A 86 8.07 2.58 1.78
C GLY A 86 6.79 3.15 2.34
N THR A 87 5.83 2.30 2.70
CA THR A 87 4.49 2.75 3.10
C THR A 87 4.00 2.06 4.36
N LEU A 88 3.08 2.73 5.05
CA LEU A 88 2.20 2.12 6.05
C LEU A 88 0.79 2.07 5.45
N CYS A 89 0.24 0.86 5.30
CA CYS A 89 -1.08 0.63 4.71
C CYS A 89 -1.95 -0.37 5.47
#